data_AF-A0A7C5C8P6-F1
#
_entry.id   AF-A0A7C5C8P6-F1
#
_cell.length_a   1.000
_cell.length_b   1.000
_cell.length_c   1.000
_cell.angle_alpha   90.00
_cell.angle_beta   90.00
_cell.angle_gamma   90.00
#
_symmetry.space_group_name_H-M   'P 1'
#
loop_
_entity.id
_entity.type
_entity.pdbx_description
1 polymer ?
#
loop_
_entity_poly.entity_id
_entity_poly.type
_entity_poly.pdbx_seq_one_letter_code
_entity_poly.pdbx_strand_id
1 'polypeptide(L)'
;MKSIKYLALFIILLTQMSWAQEGMWMPNLISQNEGDMQAMGMKISTEDIYSYNHESIKDAIAIFGRGCTSEVVSPNGLLFTNHHCGFDAIQSLSTMEANYLRDGFWAKSFAEELPSEGLTATFINSITDVTDKVLEGVTKEMSATERQSLIDKNKQKVQAGAKKEAYQTAKISTFYKGNQYFLFIQTTYPDVRLVGTPPQSIGKFGSDTDNWMWPRHTGDFSIFRIYADENNLPAAYSPTNKPYKPKHYLPISLDGVEEGDFTMVMGFPGRTNEYLTSYAVKSKMDARNPARVAVREASLAVLDKKMRKDEATRLKYASKFAGIANYWKFWIGESKGLKKFHAVAEKEKYEAEFTKRINANPQLKAQYGKILPELKKLYAEIEDYGVVLDYNSEIFSRNTEMTLIATIIAQLEQLYDKAGEAVYNQYKGRYADYIKGMYKDFDPEIDQEVFA
;
A
#
# COMPACT_ATOMS: atom_id res chain seq x y z
N MET A 1 -18.39 50.55 -23.61
CA MET A 1 -18.50 50.23 -22.16
C MET A 1 -19.20 48.90 -21.86
N LYS A 2 -20.18 48.42 -22.66
CA LYS A 2 -20.79 47.08 -22.44
C LYS A 2 -19.84 45.91 -22.76
N SER A 3 -18.97 46.05 -23.76
CA SER A 3 -17.98 45.04 -24.18
C SER A 3 -16.85 44.78 -23.16
N ILE A 4 -16.46 45.79 -22.38
CA ILE A 4 -15.42 45.65 -21.32
C ILE A 4 -15.96 44.85 -20.12
N LYS A 5 -17.26 44.92 -19.84
CA LYS A 5 -17.90 44.16 -18.74
C LYS A 5 -17.93 42.66 -19.02
N TYR A 6 -18.11 42.24 -20.28
CA TYR A 6 -18.07 40.82 -20.65
C TYR A 6 -16.65 40.25 -20.65
N LEU A 7 -15.64 41.05 -21.03
CA LEU A 7 -14.23 40.64 -20.97
C LEU A 7 -13.75 40.49 -19.51
N ALA A 8 -14.17 41.36 -18.60
CA ALA A 8 -13.87 41.25 -17.17
C ALA A 8 -14.56 40.02 -16.53
N LEU A 9 -15.80 39.70 -16.93
CA LEU A 9 -16.50 38.50 -16.46
C LEU A 9 -15.84 37.21 -16.98
N PHE A 10 -15.31 37.22 -18.21
CA PHE A 10 -14.60 36.09 -18.82
C PHE A 10 -13.23 35.85 -18.17
N ILE A 11 -12.51 36.91 -17.76
CA ILE A 11 -11.22 36.80 -17.06
C ILE A 11 -11.39 36.30 -15.62
N ILE A 12 -12.48 36.67 -14.93
CA ILE A 12 -12.78 36.15 -13.57
C ILE A 12 -13.17 34.66 -13.59
N LEU A 13 -13.77 34.17 -14.69
CA LEU A 13 -14.06 32.74 -14.88
C LEU A 13 -12.81 31.91 -15.21
N LEU A 14 -11.74 32.52 -15.73
CA LEU A 14 -10.48 31.84 -16.09
C LEU A 14 -9.48 31.72 -14.92
N THR A 15 -9.78 32.27 -13.74
CA THR A 15 -8.91 32.17 -12.55
C THR A 15 -9.47 31.28 -11.44
N GLN A 16 -10.36 30.35 -11.78
CA GLN A 16 -10.59 29.19 -10.92
C GLN A 16 -9.30 28.36 -10.96
N MET A 17 -8.28 28.77 -10.20
CA MET A 17 -7.24 27.82 -9.81
C MET A 17 -7.96 26.74 -9.03
N SER A 18 -8.21 25.61 -9.65
CA SER A 18 -8.60 24.38 -8.96
C SER A 18 -7.36 23.92 -8.19
N TRP A 19 -7.29 24.29 -6.92
CA TRP A 19 -6.33 23.68 -6.01
C TRP A 19 -6.93 22.34 -5.63
N ALA A 20 -6.40 21.24 -6.16
CA ALA A 20 -6.66 19.95 -5.56
C ALA A 20 -6.17 20.04 -4.11
N GLN A 21 -7.07 19.87 -3.14
CA GLN A 21 -6.65 19.78 -1.75
C GLN A 21 -5.86 18.48 -1.58
N GLU A 22 -4.57 18.62 -1.28
CA GLU A 22 -3.70 17.49 -1.01
C GLU A 22 -4.10 16.83 0.32
N GLY A 23 -4.35 15.51 0.31
CA GLY A 23 -4.62 14.78 1.55
C GLY A 23 -5.16 13.38 1.33
N MET A 24 -4.74 12.47 2.21
CA MET A 24 -5.36 11.15 2.37
C MET A 24 -6.21 11.19 3.65
N TRP A 25 -7.52 11.24 3.47
CA TRP A 25 -8.47 11.51 4.53
C TRP A 25 -9.06 10.21 5.10
N MET A 26 -9.24 10.16 6.42
CA MET A 26 -9.92 9.04 7.05
C MET A 26 -11.41 9.08 6.72
N PRO A 27 -12.02 7.99 6.19
CA PRO A 27 -13.42 8.00 5.77
C PRO A 27 -14.38 8.41 6.89
N ASN A 28 -14.13 7.99 8.13
CA ASN A 28 -14.95 8.37 9.29
C ASN A 28 -14.81 9.83 9.73
N LEU A 29 -13.92 10.61 9.11
CA LEU A 29 -13.71 12.05 9.35
C LEU A 29 -14.01 12.88 8.10
N ILE A 30 -14.52 12.26 7.03
CA ILE A 30 -14.65 12.90 5.72
C ILE A 30 -15.70 14.03 5.69
N SER A 31 -16.64 14.03 6.63
CA SER A 31 -17.63 15.10 6.83
C SER A 31 -16.99 16.48 7.07
N GLN A 32 -15.76 16.53 7.56
CA GLN A 32 -15.01 17.78 7.74
C GLN A 32 -14.67 18.47 6.40
N ASN A 33 -14.67 17.71 5.30
CA ASN A 33 -14.30 18.19 3.97
C ASN A 33 -15.50 18.25 3.02
N GLU A 34 -16.72 18.03 3.50
CA GLU A 34 -17.92 17.92 2.64
C GLU A 34 -18.15 19.18 1.80
N GLY A 35 -18.06 20.36 2.43
CA GLY A 35 -18.24 21.64 1.74
C GLY A 35 -17.20 21.86 0.62
N ASP A 36 -15.95 21.49 0.87
CA ASP A 36 -14.88 21.60 -0.12
C ASP A 36 -15.10 20.62 -1.28
N MET A 37 -15.48 19.37 -0.99
CA MET A 37 -15.79 18.39 -2.03
C MET A 37 -17.01 18.79 -2.86
N GLN A 38 -18.07 19.32 -2.25
CA GLN A 38 -19.24 19.83 -2.96
C GLN A 38 -18.91 21.04 -3.83
N ALA A 39 -18.06 21.95 -3.34
CA ALA A 39 -17.55 23.07 -4.12
C ALA A 39 -16.72 22.63 -5.34
N MET A 40 -16.01 21.50 -5.22
CA MET A 40 -15.29 20.86 -6.33
C MET A 40 -16.18 20.04 -7.28
N GLY A 41 -17.47 19.87 -6.98
CA GLY A 41 -18.44 19.22 -7.87
C GLY A 41 -19.08 17.93 -7.34
N MET A 42 -18.70 17.45 -6.15
CA MET A 42 -19.33 16.28 -5.52
C MET A 42 -20.84 16.50 -5.34
N LYS A 43 -21.64 15.50 -5.75
CA LYS A 43 -23.11 15.54 -5.66
C LYS A 43 -23.70 14.65 -4.56
N ILE A 44 -22.96 13.62 -4.15
CA ILE A 44 -23.32 12.75 -3.03
C ILE A 44 -23.01 13.43 -1.70
N SER A 45 -23.55 12.90 -0.61
CA SER A 45 -23.22 13.30 0.76
C SER A 45 -22.03 12.51 1.31
N THR A 46 -21.48 12.94 2.44
CA THR A 46 -20.44 12.15 3.12
C THR A 46 -20.94 10.86 3.76
N GLU A 47 -22.25 10.75 4.05
CA GLU A 47 -22.87 9.52 4.53
C GLU A 47 -22.93 8.44 3.43
N ASP A 48 -23.02 8.84 2.15
CA ASP A 48 -22.94 7.92 1.01
C ASP A 48 -21.53 7.34 0.87
N ILE A 49 -20.49 8.06 1.32
CA ILE A 49 -19.09 7.62 1.29
C ILE A 49 -18.81 6.65 2.44
N TYR A 50 -19.19 7.04 3.66
CA TYR A 50 -18.96 6.26 4.87
C TYR A 50 -20.11 6.44 5.86
N SER A 51 -20.80 5.34 6.19
CA SER A 51 -21.81 5.29 7.23
C SER A 51 -21.62 4.09 8.16
N TYR A 52 -21.96 4.27 9.45
CA TYR A 52 -22.10 3.16 10.40
C TYR A 52 -23.50 2.55 10.38
N ASN A 53 -24.50 3.32 9.93
CA ASN A 53 -25.91 3.02 10.14
C ASN A 53 -26.55 2.35 8.92
N HIS A 54 -26.00 2.60 7.73
CA HIS A 54 -26.48 2.03 6.47
C HIS A 54 -25.31 1.71 5.54
N GLU A 55 -25.64 1.09 4.41
CA GLU A 55 -24.69 0.75 3.35
C GLU A 55 -24.13 2.03 2.72
N SER A 56 -22.84 2.01 2.39
CA SER A 56 -22.13 3.15 1.79
C SER A 56 -21.03 2.66 0.84
N ILE A 57 -20.37 3.57 0.11
CA ILE A 57 -19.29 3.25 -0.83
C ILE A 57 -18.19 2.41 -0.16
N LYS A 58 -17.91 2.64 1.14
CA LYS A 58 -16.94 1.82 1.90
C LYS A 58 -17.17 0.32 1.78
N ASP A 59 -18.43 -0.11 1.66
CA ASP A 59 -18.81 -1.52 1.64
C ASP A 59 -18.57 -2.17 0.27
N ALA A 60 -18.26 -1.36 -0.75
CA ALA A 60 -17.80 -1.82 -2.06
C ALA A 60 -16.28 -1.78 -2.22
N ILE A 61 -15.52 -1.16 -1.30
CA ILE A 61 -14.06 -1.03 -1.40
C ILE A 61 -13.37 -2.04 -0.47
N ALA A 62 -12.53 -2.90 -1.04
CA ALA A 62 -11.83 -3.96 -0.34
C ALA A 62 -10.31 -3.84 -0.48
N ILE A 63 -9.58 -4.25 0.57
CA ILE A 63 -8.16 -4.53 0.48
C ILE A 63 -8.03 -5.81 -0.35
N PHE A 64 -7.29 -5.72 -1.45
CA PHE A 64 -6.99 -6.85 -2.32
C PHE A 64 -5.65 -7.47 -1.93
N GLY A 65 -5.70 -8.72 -1.47
CA GLY A 65 -4.56 -9.44 -0.93
C GLY A 65 -3.91 -8.68 0.23
N ARG A 66 -2.65 -8.27 0.06
CA ARG A 66 -1.83 -7.70 1.14
C ARG A 66 -1.49 -6.21 0.98
N GLY A 67 -1.92 -5.55 -0.10
CA GLY A 67 -1.47 -4.18 -0.34
C GLY A 67 -2.12 -3.41 -1.47
N CYS A 68 -3.02 -4.02 -2.24
CA CYS A 68 -3.77 -3.33 -3.29
C CYS A 68 -5.17 -2.96 -2.82
N THR A 69 -5.85 -2.13 -3.62
CA THR A 69 -7.27 -1.83 -3.48
C THR A 69 -8.03 -2.56 -4.59
N SER A 70 -9.25 -2.97 -4.30
CA SER A 70 -10.22 -3.47 -5.28
C SER A 70 -11.62 -2.94 -4.97
N GLU A 71 -12.47 -2.91 -5.98
CA GLU A 71 -13.84 -2.41 -5.88
C GLU A 71 -14.86 -3.45 -6.38
N VAL A 72 -15.96 -3.60 -5.65
CA VAL A 72 -17.07 -4.47 -6.03
C VAL A 72 -17.96 -3.73 -7.02
N VAL A 73 -18.17 -4.32 -8.19
CA VAL A 73 -18.90 -3.68 -9.32
C VAL A 73 -20.14 -4.47 -9.75
N SER A 74 -20.56 -5.46 -8.97
CA SER A 74 -21.77 -6.24 -9.26
C SER A 74 -22.42 -6.80 -7.99
N PRO A 75 -23.71 -7.16 -8.03
CA PRO A 75 -24.40 -7.81 -6.91
C PRO A 75 -23.94 -9.25 -6.63
N ASN A 76 -23.04 -9.80 -7.46
CA ASN A 76 -22.49 -11.16 -7.31
C ASN A 76 -20.97 -11.14 -7.02
N GLY A 77 -20.49 -10.11 -6.32
CA GLY A 77 -19.14 -10.08 -5.77
C GLY A 77 -18.01 -9.94 -6.78
N LEU A 78 -18.32 -9.54 -8.03
CA LEU A 78 -17.30 -9.21 -9.04
C LEU A 78 -16.45 -8.02 -8.55
N LEU A 79 -15.13 -8.23 -8.51
CA LEU A 79 -14.12 -7.26 -8.12
C LEU A 79 -13.31 -6.80 -9.32
N PHE A 80 -13.11 -5.49 -9.43
CA PHE A 80 -12.07 -4.91 -10.28
C PHE A 80 -10.87 -4.51 -9.43
N THR A 81 -9.68 -4.69 -10.01
CA THR A 81 -8.40 -4.22 -9.46
C THR A 81 -7.40 -4.08 -10.62
N ASN A 82 -6.19 -3.61 -10.36
CA ASN A 82 -5.18 -3.51 -11.40
C ASN A 82 -4.64 -4.88 -11.85
N HIS A 83 -4.20 -4.99 -13.10
CA HIS A 83 -3.52 -6.19 -13.62
C HIS A 83 -2.26 -6.49 -12.79
N HIS A 84 -1.50 -5.45 -12.43
CA HIS A 84 -0.30 -5.63 -11.59
C HIS A 84 -0.63 -6.09 -10.15
N CYS A 85 -1.83 -5.79 -9.65
CA CYS A 85 -2.29 -6.27 -8.34
C CYS A 85 -2.69 -7.75 -8.38
N GLY A 86 -3.33 -8.20 -9.47
CA GLY A 86 -3.63 -9.61 -9.73
C GLY A 86 -2.44 -10.43 -10.22
N PHE A 87 -1.31 -9.80 -10.54
CA PHE A 87 -0.20 -10.41 -11.29
C PHE A 87 0.36 -11.68 -10.64
N ASP A 88 0.55 -11.66 -9.33
CA ASP A 88 1.07 -12.81 -8.57
C ASP A 88 0.11 -13.99 -8.62
N ALA A 89 -1.20 -13.74 -8.50
CA ALA A 89 -2.23 -14.77 -8.62
C ALA A 89 -2.30 -15.32 -10.05
N ILE A 90 -2.27 -14.45 -11.07
CA ILE A 90 -2.29 -14.84 -12.48
C ILE A 90 -1.05 -15.66 -12.84
N GLN A 91 0.14 -15.25 -12.39
CA GLN A 91 1.40 -15.96 -12.60
C GLN A 91 1.39 -17.33 -11.90
N SER A 92 0.87 -17.41 -10.67
CA SER A 92 0.77 -18.67 -9.93
C SER A 92 -0.20 -19.67 -10.59
N LEU A 93 -1.24 -19.17 -11.27
CA LEU A 93 -2.19 -19.98 -12.02
C LEU A 93 -1.68 -20.38 -13.42
N SER A 94 -0.65 -19.69 -13.93
CA SER A 94 -0.15 -19.91 -15.29
C SER A 94 0.81 -21.10 -15.37
N THR A 95 0.72 -21.87 -16.46
CA THR A 95 1.72 -22.88 -16.85
C THR A 95 2.32 -22.55 -18.22
N MET A 96 3.24 -23.38 -18.71
CA MET A 96 3.75 -23.23 -20.07
C MET A 96 2.65 -23.51 -21.11
N GLU A 97 1.74 -24.44 -20.82
CA GLU A 97 0.60 -24.81 -21.64
C GLU A 97 -0.53 -23.78 -21.55
N ALA A 98 -0.83 -23.30 -20.34
CA ALA A 98 -1.87 -22.32 -20.05
C ALA A 98 -1.25 -21.03 -19.48
N ASN A 99 -0.64 -20.22 -20.36
CA ASN A 99 0.06 -19.01 -19.96
C ASN A 99 -0.86 -17.79 -19.93
N TYR A 100 -1.58 -17.59 -18.82
CA TYR A 100 -2.53 -16.50 -18.66
C TYR A 100 -1.89 -15.11 -18.63
N LEU A 101 -0.60 -15.01 -18.29
CA LEU A 101 0.14 -13.75 -18.44
C LEU A 101 0.29 -13.38 -19.92
N ARG A 102 0.65 -14.33 -20.78
CA ARG A 102 0.85 -14.08 -22.22
C ARG A 102 -0.49 -13.85 -22.92
N ASP A 103 -1.46 -14.73 -22.69
CA ASP A 103 -2.65 -14.84 -23.52
C ASP A 103 -3.88 -14.16 -22.92
N GLY A 104 -3.81 -13.78 -21.64
CA GLY A 104 -4.97 -13.38 -20.87
C GLY A 104 -5.83 -14.59 -20.45
N PHE A 105 -6.90 -14.31 -19.73
CA PHE A 105 -7.87 -15.31 -19.27
C PHE A 105 -9.26 -14.69 -19.16
N TRP A 106 -10.31 -15.44 -19.48
CA TRP A 106 -11.70 -14.99 -19.39
C TRP A 106 -12.65 -16.16 -19.14
N ALA A 107 -13.05 -16.37 -17.88
CA ALA A 107 -14.04 -17.37 -17.51
C ALA A 107 -15.40 -17.07 -18.17
N LYS A 108 -15.99 -18.07 -18.84
CA LYS A 108 -17.33 -17.93 -19.47
C LYS A 108 -18.47 -18.28 -18.53
N SER A 109 -18.16 -18.87 -17.38
CA SER A 109 -19.12 -19.27 -16.35
C SER A 109 -18.49 -19.25 -14.96
N PHE A 110 -19.31 -19.25 -13.90
CA PHE A 110 -18.82 -19.33 -12.51
C PHE A 110 -17.98 -20.60 -12.22
N ALA A 111 -18.20 -21.67 -12.98
CA ALA A 111 -17.47 -22.92 -12.83
C ALA A 111 -16.06 -22.87 -13.43
N GLU A 112 -15.81 -21.93 -14.34
CA GLU A 112 -14.50 -21.73 -14.98
C GLU A 112 -13.60 -20.75 -14.21
N GLU A 113 -14.14 -20.04 -13.22
CA GLU A 113 -13.36 -19.09 -12.42
C GLU A 113 -12.30 -19.82 -11.58
N LEU A 114 -11.04 -19.36 -11.66
CA LEU A 114 -9.89 -20.08 -11.12
C LEU A 114 -9.60 -19.71 -9.66
N PRO A 115 -9.61 -20.66 -8.71
CA PRO A 115 -9.30 -20.38 -7.30
C PRO A 115 -7.88 -19.84 -7.13
N SER A 116 -7.73 -18.66 -6.51
CA SER A 116 -6.43 -18.04 -6.28
C SER A 116 -5.97 -18.30 -4.84
N GLU A 117 -5.17 -19.35 -4.64
CA GLU A 117 -4.72 -19.77 -3.31
C GLU A 117 -3.98 -18.65 -2.58
N GLY A 118 -4.38 -18.39 -1.32
CA GLY A 118 -3.77 -17.36 -0.47
C GLY A 118 -4.19 -15.92 -0.79
N LEU A 119 -4.96 -15.69 -1.84
CA LEU A 119 -5.55 -14.38 -2.15
C LEU A 119 -6.79 -14.14 -1.29
N THR A 120 -6.93 -12.92 -0.77
CA THR A 120 -8.05 -12.52 0.09
C THR A 120 -8.64 -11.19 -0.33
N ALA A 121 -9.91 -10.97 -0.04
CA ALA A 121 -10.55 -9.65 -0.09
C ALA A 121 -11.00 -9.23 1.31
N THR A 122 -10.50 -8.10 1.83
CA THR A 122 -10.83 -7.63 3.19
C THR A 122 -11.61 -6.34 3.16
N PHE A 123 -12.80 -6.34 3.76
CA PHE A 123 -13.66 -5.18 3.93
C PHE A 123 -13.49 -4.54 5.30
N ILE A 124 -13.64 -3.22 5.36
CA ILE A 124 -13.68 -2.46 6.62
C ILE A 124 -15.12 -2.32 7.09
N ASN A 125 -15.45 -2.99 8.19
CA ASN A 125 -16.78 -2.92 8.79
C ASN A 125 -16.97 -1.65 9.60
N SER A 126 -15.97 -1.28 10.42
CA SER A 126 -16.01 -0.06 11.24
C SER A 126 -14.61 0.43 11.60
N ILE A 127 -14.52 1.71 11.93
CA ILE A 127 -13.32 2.40 12.39
C ILE A 127 -13.66 3.08 13.72
N THR A 128 -12.87 2.91 14.77
CA THR A 128 -13.10 3.55 16.07
C THR A 128 -11.82 4.16 16.60
N ASP A 129 -11.86 5.43 17.03
CA ASP A 129 -10.74 6.03 17.76
C ASP A 129 -10.62 5.35 19.13
N VAL A 130 -9.46 4.77 19.40
CA VAL A 130 -9.14 4.10 20.66
C VAL A 130 -7.89 4.70 21.32
N THR A 131 -7.52 5.92 20.93
CA THR A 131 -6.29 6.60 21.36
C THR A 131 -6.17 6.64 22.89
N ASP A 132 -7.22 7.09 23.58
CA ASP A 132 -7.20 7.20 25.05
C ASP A 132 -7.01 5.85 25.74
N LYS A 133 -7.61 4.78 25.20
CA LYS A 133 -7.47 3.43 25.75
C LYS A 133 -6.08 2.86 25.51
N VAL A 134 -5.49 3.16 24.36
CA VAL A 134 -4.13 2.70 24.02
C VAL A 134 -3.07 3.46 24.82
N LEU A 135 -3.28 4.76 25.07
CA LEU A 135 -2.39 5.62 25.83
C LEU A 135 -2.69 5.63 27.35
N GLU A 136 -3.59 4.77 27.84
CA GLU A 136 -3.91 4.67 29.26
C GLU A 136 -2.65 4.35 30.09
N GLY A 137 -2.34 5.21 31.06
CA GLY A 137 -1.18 5.08 31.96
C GLY A 137 0.18 5.41 31.32
N VAL A 138 0.21 5.80 30.04
CA VAL A 138 1.44 6.10 29.32
C VAL A 138 1.90 7.53 29.63
N THR A 139 3.06 7.70 30.28
CA THR A 139 3.56 9.02 30.72
C THR A 139 4.79 9.48 29.94
N LYS A 140 5.26 10.72 30.19
CA LYS A 140 6.41 11.32 29.50
C LYS A 140 7.76 10.88 30.09
N GLU A 141 7.75 10.40 31.32
CA GLU A 141 8.92 10.02 32.12
C GLU A 141 9.36 8.56 31.84
N MET A 142 8.51 7.77 31.19
CA MET A 142 8.82 6.40 30.79
C MET A 142 9.95 6.37 29.76
N SER A 143 10.83 5.37 29.85
CA SER A 143 11.75 5.07 28.76
C SER A 143 10.99 4.67 27.49
N ALA A 144 11.65 4.78 26.32
CA ALA A 144 11.05 4.41 25.04
C ALA A 144 10.56 2.94 25.04
N THR A 145 11.33 2.03 25.65
CA THR A 145 11.00 0.60 25.73
C THR A 145 9.81 0.34 26.65
N GLU A 146 9.77 0.95 27.84
CA GLU A 146 8.64 0.82 28.77
C GLU A 146 7.36 1.38 28.16
N ARG A 147 7.46 2.56 27.53
CA ARG A 147 6.36 3.20 26.83
C ARG A 147 5.79 2.30 25.73
N GLN A 148 6.65 1.76 24.86
CA GLN A 148 6.21 0.91 23.77
C GLN A 148 5.60 -0.40 24.29
N SER A 149 6.19 -1.01 25.32
CA SER A 149 5.67 -2.21 25.96
C SER A 149 4.27 -1.99 26.56
N LEU A 150 4.04 -0.87 27.25
CA LEU A 150 2.73 -0.54 27.79
C LEU A 150 1.70 -0.26 26.67
N ILE A 151 2.09 0.47 25.63
CA ILE A 151 1.24 0.70 24.45
C ILE A 151 0.83 -0.63 23.82
N ASP A 152 1.75 -1.56 23.63
CA ASP A 152 1.46 -2.85 23.00
C ASP A 152 0.57 -3.74 23.88
N LYS A 153 0.78 -3.72 25.21
CA LYS A 153 -0.12 -4.36 26.18
C LYS A 153 -1.53 -3.77 26.10
N ASN A 154 -1.66 -2.45 26.06
CA ASN A 154 -2.94 -1.77 25.96
C ASN A 154 -3.64 -2.07 24.63
N LYS A 155 -2.90 -2.09 23.51
CA LYS A 155 -3.44 -2.50 22.20
C LYS A 155 -4.01 -3.91 22.26
N GLN A 156 -3.27 -4.89 22.80
CA GLN A 156 -3.73 -6.27 22.93
C GLN A 156 -5.02 -6.34 23.76
N LYS A 157 -5.08 -5.62 24.89
CA LYS A 157 -6.28 -5.53 25.74
C LYS A 157 -7.47 -4.96 24.96
N VAL A 158 -7.28 -3.85 24.23
CA VAL A 158 -8.35 -3.22 23.43
C VAL A 158 -8.81 -4.13 22.29
N GLN A 159 -7.89 -4.79 21.59
CA GLN A 159 -8.22 -5.73 20.51
C GLN A 159 -9.00 -6.94 21.04
N ALA A 160 -8.59 -7.51 22.17
CA ALA A 160 -9.28 -8.65 22.78
C ALA A 160 -10.69 -8.30 23.28
N GLY A 161 -10.90 -7.05 23.73
CA GLY A 161 -12.21 -6.55 24.18
C GLY A 161 -13.10 -5.97 23.08
N ALA A 162 -12.67 -6.01 21.82
CA ALA A 162 -13.42 -5.44 20.71
C ALA A 162 -14.71 -6.24 20.44
N LYS A 163 -15.86 -5.55 20.41
CA LYS A 163 -17.13 -6.16 19.99
C LYS A 163 -17.08 -6.41 18.49
N LYS A 164 -17.16 -7.68 18.09
CA LYS A 164 -17.12 -8.14 16.70
C LYS A 164 -17.77 -9.51 16.58
N GLU A 165 -18.15 -9.87 15.37
CA GLU A 165 -18.64 -11.21 15.06
C GLU A 165 -17.50 -12.24 15.06
N ALA A 166 -17.85 -13.53 15.13
CA ALA A 166 -16.89 -14.63 15.13
C ALA A 166 -16.00 -14.65 13.87
N TYR A 167 -16.58 -14.31 12.71
CA TYR A 167 -15.90 -14.25 11.41
C TYR A 167 -15.15 -12.92 11.15
N GLN A 168 -15.21 -11.98 12.09
CA GLN A 168 -14.53 -10.68 12.00
C GLN A 168 -13.22 -10.66 12.77
N THR A 169 -12.32 -9.76 12.38
CA THR A 169 -11.06 -9.49 13.07
C THR A 169 -10.97 -8.04 13.54
N ALA A 170 -10.20 -7.81 14.60
CA ALA A 170 -9.99 -6.50 15.20
C ALA A 170 -8.51 -6.11 15.06
N LYS A 171 -8.22 -5.05 14.32
CA LYS A 171 -6.85 -4.57 14.05
C LYS A 171 -6.69 -3.13 14.52
N ILE A 172 -5.71 -2.86 15.39
CA ILE A 172 -5.34 -1.48 15.71
C ILE A 172 -4.23 -1.03 14.78
N SER A 173 -4.43 0.12 14.16
CA SER A 173 -3.40 0.81 13.36
C SER A 173 -2.99 2.11 14.03
N THR A 174 -1.72 2.46 13.86
CA THR A 174 -1.11 3.66 14.45
C THR A 174 -1.07 4.79 13.43
N PHE A 175 -1.59 5.96 13.82
CA PHE A 175 -1.65 7.17 13.01
C PHE A 175 -0.78 8.27 13.62
N TYR A 176 -0.43 9.27 12.80
CA TYR A 176 0.34 10.45 13.21
C TYR A 176 1.57 10.11 14.07
N LYS A 177 2.37 9.12 13.63
CA LYS A 177 3.59 8.66 14.33
C LYS A 177 3.39 8.27 15.81
N GLY A 178 2.23 7.72 16.16
CA GLY A 178 1.95 7.26 17.53
C GLY A 178 1.12 8.22 18.37
N ASN A 179 0.67 9.34 17.79
CA ASN A 179 -0.21 10.28 18.47
C ASN A 179 -1.69 9.85 18.45
N GLN A 180 -2.10 8.98 17.51
CA GLN A 180 -3.45 8.43 17.49
C GLN A 180 -3.47 6.94 17.12
N TYR A 181 -4.52 6.24 17.57
CA TYR A 181 -4.73 4.82 17.34
C TYR A 181 -6.18 4.56 16.97
N PHE A 182 -6.38 3.90 15.84
CA PHE A 182 -7.70 3.53 15.36
C PHE A 182 -7.86 2.02 15.31
N LEU A 183 -8.97 1.52 15.87
CA LEU A 183 -9.39 0.13 15.81
C LEU A 183 -10.26 -0.08 14.57
N PHE A 184 -9.89 -1.05 13.74
CA PHE A 184 -10.62 -1.47 12.55
C PHE A 184 -11.24 -2.83 12.82
N ILE A 185 -12.56 -2.93 12.63
CA ILE A 185 -13.23 -4.23 12.51
C ILE A 185 -13.27 -4.60 11.04
N GLN A 186 -12.79 -5.79 10.71
CA GLN A 186 -12.58 -6.24 9.34
C GLN A 186 -13.19 -7.61 9.09
N THR A 187 -13.70 -7.82 7.88
CA THR A 187 -14.17 -9.12 7.39
C THR A 187 -13.30 -9.52 6.20
N THR A 188 -12.64 -10.67 6.28
CA THR A 188 -11.71 -11.16 5.25
C THR A 188 -12.28 -12.39 4.59
N TYR A 189 -12.55 -12.32 3.29
CA TYR A 189 -12.98 -13.45 2.46
C TYR A 189 -11.75 -14.12 1.83
N PRO A 190 -11.49 -15.40 2.12
CA PRO A 190 -10.30 -16.10 1.62
C PRO A 190 -10.53 -16.93 0.35
N ASP A 191 -11.76 -17.00 -0.17
CA ASP A 191 -12.06 -17.60 -1.48
C ASP A 191 -12.26 -16.47 -2.51
N VAL A 192 -11.18 -16.12 -3.20
CA VAL A 192 -11.18 -15.14 -4.29
C VAL A 192 -10.70 -15.84 -5.56
N ARG A 193 -11.46 -15.72 -6.65
CA ARG A 193 -11.21 -16.45 -7.89
C ARG A 193 -10.95 -15.51 -9.05
N LEU A 194 -10.01 -15.84 -9.92
CA LEU A 194 -9.74 -15.10 -11.15
C LEU A 194 -10.89 -15.31 -12.13
N VAL A 195 -11.45 -14.21 -12.61
CA VAL A 195 -12.54 -14.19 -13.60
C VAL A 195 -12.01 -13.77 -14.96
N GLY A 196 -11.17 -12.74 -14.99
CA GLY A 196 -10.68 -12.18 -16.24
C GLY A 196 -9.39 -11.40 -16.08
N THR A 197 -8.50 -11.50 -17.05
CA THR A 197 -7.33 -10.63 -17.17
C THR A 197 -6.99 -10.44 -18.64
N PRO A 198 -6.67 -9.22 -19.08
CA PRO A 198 -6.12 -9.00 -20.40
C PRO A 198 -4.74 -9.67 -20.52
N PRO A 199 -4.25 -9.94 -21.74
CA PRO A 199 -2.86 -10.33 -21.95
C PRO A 199 -1.92 -9.23 -21.42
N GLN A 200 -0.72 -9.62 -20.98
CA GLN A 200 0.27 -8.70 -20.43
C GLN A 200 0.66 -7.58 -21.41
N SER A 201 0.58 -7.82 -22.72
CA SER A 201 0.80 -6.79 -23.74
C SER A 201 -0.17 -5.61 -23.62
N ILE A 202 -1.36 -5.80 -23.03
CA ILE A 202 -2.34 -4.76 -22.71
C ILE A 202 -2.22 -4.36 -21.24
N GLY A 203 -2.27 -5.35 -20.33
CA GLY A 203 -2.27 -5.14 -18.88
C GLY A 203 -1.01 -4.47 -18.33
N LYS A 204 0.10 -4.58 -19.06
CA LYS A 204 1.40 -3.93 -18.78
C LYS A 204 2.01 -3.36 -20.06
N PHE A 205 1.19 -2.80 -20.97
CA PHE A 205 1.68 -2.10 -22.15
C PHE A 205 2.72 -1.03 -21.77
N GLY A 206 3.82 -0.96 -22.54
CA GLY A 206 4.98 -0.11 -22.25
C GLY A 206 5.88 -0.63 -21.12
N SER A 207 5.38 -1.58 -20.32
CA SER A 207 6.08 -2.27 -19.23
C SER A 207 6.90 -1.29 -18.39
N ASP A 208 8.18 -1.56 -18.24
CA ASP A 208 9.09 -0.75 -17.47
C ASP A 208 9.24 0.66 -18.07
N THR A 209 9.40 0.79 -19.39
CA THR A 209 9.64 2.09 -20.06
C THR A 209 8.58 3.13 -19.72
N ASP A 210 7.31 2.72 -19.71
CA ASP A 210 6.19 3.62 -19.44
C ASP A 210 5.84 3.69 -17.95
N ASN A 211 6.42 2.83 -17.10
CA ASN A 211 6.16 2.86 -15.66
C ASN A 211 6.55 4.23 -15.07
N TRP A 212 5.65 4.81 -14.27
CA TRP A 212 5.72 6.18 -13.74
C TRP A 212 5.70 7.32 -14.78
N MET A 213 5.33 7.05 -16.04
CA MET A 213 5.24 8.05 -17.10
C MET A 213 3.79 8.41 -17.49
N TRP A 214 3.63 9.66 -17.93
CA TRP A 214 2.47 10.19 -18.65
C TRP A 214 2.96 10.91 -19.93
N PRO A 215 2.33 10.77 -21.12
CA PRO A 215 1.10 10.03 -21.44
C PRO A 215 1.17 8.52 -21.18
N ARG A 216 0.03 7.87 -20.93
CA ARG A 216 -0.07 6.44 -20.65
C ARG A 216 -1.19 5.77 -21.43
N HIS A 217 -0.93 4.55 -21.90
CA HIS A 217 -1.87 3.75 -22.72
C HIS A 217 -2.01 2.30 -22.22
N THR A 218 -1.77 2.07 -20.92
CA THR A 218 -1.85 0.73 -20.31
C THR A 218 -3.27 0.41 -19.86
N GLY A 219 -3.81 -0.74 -20.31
CA GLY A 219 -5.07 -1.27 -19.81
C GLY A 219 -4.88 -2.07 -18.52
N ASP A 220 -4.40 -1.42 -17.46
CA ASP A 220 -3.98 -2.06 -16.20
C ASP A 220 -5.17 -2.46 -15.32
N PHE A 221 -5.87 -3.52 -15.70
CA PHE A 221 -6.98 -4.09 -14.93
C PHE A 221 -6.96 -5.62 -14.92
N SER A 222 -7.52 -6.21 -13.88
CA SER A 222 -7.88 -7.62 -13.79
C SER A 222 -9.16 -7.77 -12.97
N ILE A 223 -9.84 -8.89 -13.14
CA ILE A 223 -11.18 -9.14 -12.63
C ILE A 223 -11.16 -10.41 -11.79
N PHE A 224 -11.66 -10.29 -10.57
CA PHE A 224 -11.80 -11.39 -9.63
C PHE A 224 -13.24 -11.49 -9.14
N ARG A 225 -13.58 -12.54 -8.41
CA ARG A 225 -14.84 -12.67 -7.70
C ARG A 225 -14.62 -13.22 -6.31
N ILE A 226 -15.34 -12.63 -5.36
CA ILE A 226 -15.38 -13.11 -3.97
C ILE A 226 -16.43 -14.22 -3.87
N TYR A 227 -16.07 -15.30 -3.20
CA TYR A 227 -16.96 -16.40 -2.83
C TYR A 227 -17.14 -16.49 -1.31
N ALA A 228 -18.30 -16.95 -0.90
CA ALA A 228 -18.72 -17.05 0.49
C ALA A 228 -19.48 -18.38 0.72
N ASP A 229 -19.69 -18.72 1.98
CA ASP A 229 -20.55 -19.85 2.34
C ASP A 229 -22.03 -19.60 2.02
N GLU A 230 -22.90 -20.55 2.35
CA GLU A 230 -24.34 -20.44 2.10
C GLU A 230 -25.02 -19.30 2.88
N ASN A 231 -24.40 -18.82 3.95
CA ASN A 231 -24.86 -17.72 4.78
C ASN A 231 -24.25 -16.37 4.37
N ASN A 232 -23.53 -16.33 3.24
CA ASN A 232 -22.79 -15.17 2.75
C ASN A 232 -21.65 -14.72 3.71
N LEU A 233 -21.12 -15.65 4.50
CA LEU A 233 -20.01 -15.43 5.42
C LEU A 233 -18.66 -15.88 4.82
N PRO A 234 -17.52 -15.36 5.30
CA PRO A 234 -16.22 -15.80 4.85
C PRO A 234 -15.99 -17.29 5.07
N ALA A 235 -15.57 -17.98 4.02
CA ALA A 235 -15.18 -19.38 4.07
C ALA A 235 -13.94 -19.63 3.21
N ALA A 236 -13.12 -20.60 3.63
CA ALA A 236 -12.05 -21.13 2.78
C ALA A 236 -12.63 -21.69 1.48
N TYR A 237 -11.78 -21.85 0.46
CA TYR A 237 -12.20 -22.41 -0.83
C TYR A 237 -12.98 -23.71 -0.66
N SER A 238 -14.16 -23.73 -1.27
CA SER A 238 -14.97 -24.93 -1.47
C SER A 238 -15.62 -24.86 -2.85
N PRO A 239 -15.73 -25.99 -3.57
CA PRO A 239 -16.50 -26.04 -4.81
C PRO A 239 -17.99 -25.67 -4.61
N THR A 240 -18.50 -25.75 -3.37
CA THR A 240 -19.90 -25.40 -3.04
C THR A 240 -20.09 -23.96 -2.59
N ASN A 241 -19.03 -23.18 -2.41
CA ASN A 241 -19.15 -21.76 -2.09
C ASN A 241 -19.90 -21.03 -3.22
N LYS A 242 -20.63 -19.99 -2.86
CA LYS A 242 -21.45 -19.20 -3.78
C LYS A 242 -20.85 -17.80 -3.95
N PRO A 243 -21.11 -17.13 -5.09
CA PRO A 243 -20.75 -15.72 -5.27
C PRO A 243 -21.22 -14.87 -4.08
N TYR A 244 -20.29 -14.10 -3.50
CA TYR A 244 -20.56 -13.18 -2.41
C TYR A 244 -21.58 -12.13 -2.85
N LYS A 245 -22.60 -11.91 -2.02
CA LYS A 245 -23.58 -10.84 -2.18
C LYS A 245 -23.11 -9.63 -1.35
N PRO A 246 -22.61 -8.57 -1.99
CA PRO A 246 -22.11 -7.42 -1.26
C PRO A 246 -23.24 -6.59 -0.67
N LYS A 247 -22.91 -5.81 0.36
CA LYS A 247 -23.83 -4.78 0.87
C LYS A 247 -23.97 -3.61 -0.11
N HIS A 248 -22.89 -3.28 -0.82
CA HIS A 248 -22.90 -2.21 -1.82
C HIS A 248 -22.03 -2.60 -3.02
N TYR A 249 -22.33 -2.07 -4.20
CA TYR A 249 -21.49 -2.23 -5.39
C TYR A 249 -21.55 -0.96 -6.23
N LEU A 250 -20.45 -0.65 -6.91
CA LEU A 250 -20.33 0.57 -7.70
C LEU A 250 -20.96 0.39 -9.08
N PRO A 251 -21.90 1.27 -9.49
CA PRO A 251 -22.33 1.33 -10.88
C PRO A 251 -21.19 1.85 -11.76
N ILE A 252 -21.08 1.33 -12.98
CA ILE A 252 -20.07 1.74 -13.96
C ILE A 252 -20.70 2.75 -14.91
N SER A 253 -20.16 3.98 -14.93
CA SER A 253 -20.55 4.99 -15.91
C SER A 253 -20.03 4.63 -17.30
N LEU A 254 -20.84 4.89 -18.33
CA LEU A 254 -20.45 4.79 -19.74
C LEU A 254 -20.33 6.16 -20.42
N ASP A 255 -20.54 7.24 -19.66
CA ASP A 255 -20.60 8.61 -20.20
C ASP A 255 -19.21 9.23 -20.42
N GLY A 256 -18.15 8.57 -19.96
CA GLY A 256 -16.77 9.04 -20.07
C GLY A 256 -16.36 9.97 -18.93
N VAL A 257 -15.29 10.73 -19.16
CA VAL A 257 -14.73 11.74 -18.23
C VAL A 257 -14.22 12.94 -19.03
N GLU A 258 -14.35 14.14 -18.47
CA GLU A 258 -13.89 15.39 -19.04
C GLU A 258 -12.94 16.14 -18.09
N GLU A 259 -12.16 17.08 -18.64
CA GLU A 259 -11.31 17.95 -17.82
C GLU A 259 -12.16 18.79 -16.87
N GLY A 260 -11.85 18.75 -15.58
CA GLY A 260 -12.58 19.47 -14.54
C GLY A 260 -13.64 18.65 -13.82
N ASP A 261 -13.89 17.39 -14.23
CA ASP A 261 -14.77 16.50 -13.49
C ASP A 261 -14.27 16.22 -12.07
N PHE A 262 -15.19 16.20 -11.11
CA PHE A 262 -14.88 15.79 -9.74
C PHE A 262 -14.52 14.30 -9.71
N THR A 263 -13.35 13.99 -9.14
CA THR A 263 -12.93 12.61 -8.92
C THR A 263 -12.62 12.37 -7.44
N MET A 264 -13.14 11.27 -6.90
CA MET A 264 -12.78 10.77 -5.57
C MET A 264 -12.16 9.38 -5.70
N VAL A 265 -11.00 9.19 -5.08
CA VAL A 265 -10.33 7.89 -5.01
C VAL A 265 -10.34 7.40 -3.57
N MET A 266 -10.92 6.22 -3.35
CA MET A 266 -10.95 5.55 -2.06
C MET A 266 -10.10 4.28 -2.12
N GLY A 267 -9.22 4.09 -1.14
CA GLY A 267 -8.36 2.91 -1.10
C GLY A 267 -7.47 2.86 0.12
N PHE A 268 -6.44 2.00 0.06
CA PHE A 268 -5.59 1.66 1.20
C PHE A 268 -4.13 2.07 0.95
N PRO A 269 -3.82 3.38 0.99
CA PRO A 269 -2.45 3.84 0.77
C PRO A 269 -1.51 3.23 1.82
N GLY A 270 -0.40 2.64 1.36
CA GLY A 270 0.50 1.89 2.24
C GLY A 270 1.28 2.75 3.23
N ARG A 271 2.04 3.75 2.73
CA ARG A 271 2.86 4.62 3.58
C ARG A 271 3.17 5.95 2.90
N THR A 272 2.95 7.04 3.63
CA THR A 272 3.44 8.38 3.30
C THR A 272 4.40 8.88 4.38
N ASN A 273 5.21 9.88 4.05
CA ASN A 273 6.07 10.54 5.05
C ASN A 273 6.11 12.05 4.81
N GLU A 274 4.93 12.68 4.68
CA GLU A 274 4.81 14.10 4.32
C GLU A 274 5.40 15.06 5.35
N TYR A 275 5.46 14.65 6.62
CA TYR A 275 6.00 15.46 7.73
C TYR A 275 7.50 15.23 7.97
N LEU A 276 8.23 14.70 6.99
CA LEU A 276 9.69 14.66 7.06
C LEU A 276 10.30 16.05 6.99
N THR A 277 11.46 16.17 7.62
CA THR A 277 12.28 17.37 7.69
C THR A 277 13.18 17.50 6.46
N SER A 278 13.74 18.68 6.24
CA SER A 278 14.69 19.00 5.17
C SER A 278 15.87 18.03 5.16
N TYR A 279 16.47 17.76 6.32
CA TYR A 279 17.58 16.83 6.47
C TYR A 279 17.20 15.37 6.20
N ALA A 280 15.98 14.94 6.52
CA ALA A 280 15.50 13.60 6.18
C ALA A 280 15.26 13.44 4.67
N VAL A 281 14.63 14.45 4.05
CA VAL A 281 14.41 14.51 2.60
C VAL A 281 15.75 14.54 1.86
N LYS A 282 16.72 15.32 2.35
CA LYS A 282 18.07 15.40 1.79
C LYS A 282 18.79 14.05 1.86
N SER A 283 18.83 13.42 3.04
CA SER A 283 19.48 12.10 3.19
C SER A 283 18.81 11.04 2.30
N LYS A 284 17.48 11.09 2.17
CA LYS A 284 16.74 10.22 1.24
C LYS A 284 17.19 10.43 -0.21
N MET A 285 17.23 11.67 -0.65
CA MET A 285 17.52 12.08 -2.02
C MET A 285 18.97 11.84 -2.43
N ASP A 286 19.92 12.15 -1.55
CA ASP A 286 21.35 12.22 -1.86
C ASP A 286 22.13 10.95 -1.45
N ALA A 287 21.64 10.17 -0.48
CA ALA A 287 22.37 9.01 0.05
C ALA A 287 21.56 7.69 0.01
N ARG A 288 20.40 7.65 0.67
CA ARG A 288 19.63 6.40 0.88
C ARG A 288 19.04 5.84 -0.41
N ASN A 289 18.32 6.66 -1.19
CA ASN A 289 17.72 6.19 -2.45
C ASN A 289 18.80 5.74 -3.47
N PRO A 290 19.89 6.51 -3.70
CA PRO A 290 20.97 6.06 -4.58
C PRO A 290 21.56 4.68 -4.21
N ALA A 291 21.78 4.41 -2.92
CA ALA A 291 22.27 3.12 -2.46
C ALA A 291 21.32 1.96 -2.83
N ARG A 292 20.01 2.13 -2.59
CA ARG A 292 19.03 1.11 -2.97
C ARG A 292 18.89 0.94 -4.48
N VAL A 293 18.95 2.04 -5.24
CA VAL A 293 18.88 2.01 -6.70
C VAL A 293 20.07 1.23 -7.28
N ALA A 294 21.29 1.46 -6.78
CA ALA A 294 22.49 0.79 -7.26
C ALA A 294 22.40 -0.74 -7.13
N VAL A 295 21.94 -1.24 -5.97
CA VAL A 295 21.79 -2.69 -5.76
C VAL A 295 20.74 -3.28 -6.71
N ARG A 296 19.57 -2.65 -6.81
CA ARG A 296 18.49 -3.15 -7.67
C ARG A 296 18.83 -3.10 -9.14
N GLU A 297 19.57 -2.08 -9.59
CA GLU A 297 20.03 -1.97 -10.97
C GLU A 297 20.93 -3.14 -11.35
N ALA A 298 21.87 -3.52 -10.47
CA ALA A 298 22.72 -4.70 -10.67
C ALA A 298 21.90 -5.99 -10.76
N SER A 299 20.97 -6.21 -9.82
CA SER A 299 20.12 -7.41 -9.83
C SER A 299 19.22 -7.48 -11.06
N LEU A 300 18.59 -6.37 -11.46
CA LEU A 300 17.73 -6.30 -12.63
C LEU A 300 18.49 -6.56 -13.93
N ALA A 301 19.75 -6.13 -14.04
CA ALA A 301 20.57 -6.38 -15.22
C ALA A 301 20.81 -7.88 -15.45
N VAL A 302 21.06 -8.64 -14.39
CA VAL A 302 21.22 -10.10 -14.45
C VAL A 302 19.89 -10.77 -14.80
N LEU A 303 18.81 -10.41 -14.09
CA LEU A 303 17.49 -11.01 -14.30
C LEU A 303 16.95 -10.74 -15.71
N ASP A 304 17.02 -9.50 -16.21
CA ASP A 304 16.54 -9.14 -17.57
C ASP A 304 17.28 -9.96 -18.65
N LYS A 305 18.60 -10.07 -18.55
CA LYS A 305 19.43 -10.87 -19.47
C LYS A 305 19.02 -12.34 -19.49
N LYS A 306 18.68 -12.94 -18.35
CA LYS A 306 18.25 -14.35 -18.25
C LYS A 306 16.83 -14.53 -18.76
N MET A 307 15.90 -13.68 -18.32
CA MET A 307 14.48 -13.74 -18.70
C MET A 307 14.25 -13.48 -20.20
N ARG A 308 15.11 -12.72 -20.87
CA ARG A 308 15.02 -12.54 -22.34
C ARG A 308 15.40 -13.77 -23.13
N LYS A 309 16.20 -14.68 -22.56
CA LYS A 309 16.72 -15.86 -23.25
C LYS A 309 15.84 -17.08 -23.10
N ASP A 310 15.10 -17.19 -22.01
CA ASP A 310 14.31 -18.36 -21.68
C ASP A 310 12.90 -18.00 -21.18
N GLU A 311 11.88 -18.56 -21.84
CA GLU A 311 10.49 -18.26 -21.52
C GLU A 311 10.05 -18.87 -20.18
N ALA A 312 10.58 -20.04 -19.80
CA ALA A 312 10.28 -20.65 -18.52
C ALA A 312 10.87 -19.83 -17.35
N THR A 313 12.11 -19.34 -17.48
CA THR A 313 12.72 -18.38 -16.56
C THR A 313 11.90 -17.10 -16.51
N ARG A 314 11.46 -16.57 -17.66
CA ARG A 314 10.59 -15.38 -17.71
C ARG A 314 9.31 -15.59 -16.90
N LEU A 315 8.64 -16.73 -17.06
CA LEU A 315 7.42 -17.06 -16.31
C LEU A 315 7.70 -17.19 -14.80
N LYS A 316 8.78 -17.88 -14.41
CA LYS A 316 9.18 -18.04 -13.00
C LYS A 316 9.53 -16.71 -12.32
N TYR A 317 10.29 -15.85 -12.99
CA TYR A 317 10.81 -14.61 -12.41
C TYR A 317 9.96 -13.37 -12.70
N ALA A 318 8.87 -13.46 -13.46
CA ALA A 318 8.06 -12.31 -13.88
C ALA A 318 7.59 -11.43 -12.72
N SER A 319 7.06 -12.04 -11.65
CA SER A 319 6.57 -11.31 -10.47
C SER A 319 7.73 -10.66 -9.69
N LYS A 320 8.78 -11.46 -9.39
CA LYS A 320 9.99 -11.01 -8.68
C LYS A 320 10.64 -9.81 -9.39
N PHE A 321 10.87 -9.94 -10.69
CA PHE A 321 11.44 -8.87 -11.52
C PHE A 321 10.59 -7.59 -11.46
N ALA A 322 9.27 -7.71 -11.65
CA ALA A 322 8.37 -6.56 -11.63
C ALA A 322 8.37 -5.85 -10.26
N GLY A 323 8.41 -6.60 -9.15
CA GLY A 323 8.50 -6.05 -7.80
C GLY A 323 9.82 -5.28 -7.55
N ILE A 324 10.95 -5.81 -8.04
CA ILE A 324 12.25 -5.15 -7.94
C ILE A 324 12.26 -3.87 -8.80
N ALA A 325 11.87 -3.99 -10.07
CA ALA A 325 11.87 -2.92 -11.06
C ALA A 325 10.96 -1.75 -10.68
N ASN A 326 9.80 -2.04 -10.06
CA ASN A 326 8.84 -1.02 -9.66
C ASN A 326 9.46 -0.01 -8.68
N TYR A 327 10.06 -0.50 -7.58
CA TYR A 327 10.65 0.38 -6.58
C TYR A 327 12.00 0.95 -7.01
N TRP A 328 12.76 0.24 -7.85
CA TRP A 328 13.96 0.80 -8.50
C TRP A 328 13.61 2.08 -9.28
N LYS A 329 12.58 2.02 -10.14
CA LYS A 329 12.09 3.21 -10.85
C LYS A 329 11.45 4.25 -9.95
N PHE A 330 10.67 3.83 -8.96
CA PHE A 330 10.08 4.75 -7.99
C PHE A 330 11.15 5.61 -7.32
N TRP A 331 12.25 5.02 -6.82
CA TRP A 331 13.30 5.80 -6.14
C TRP A 331 14.09 6.70 -7.08
N ILE A 332 14.31 6.28 -8.35
CA ILE A 332 14.89 7.17 -9.38
C ILE A 332 13.96 8.37 -9.62
N GLY A 333 12.67 8.12 -9.82
CA GLY A 333 11.66 9.15 -10.06
C GLY A 333 11.50 10.09 -8.87
N GLU A 334 11.43 9.54 -7.66
CA GLU A 334 11.33 10.29 -6.41
C GLU A 334 12.54 11.21 -6.23
N SER A 335 13.77 10.70 -6.36
CA SER A 335 14.98 11.53 -6.23
C SER A 335 15.04 12.63 -7.31
N LYS A 336 14.62 12.34 -8.55
CA LYS A 336 14.52 13.35 -9.61
C LYS A 336 13.46 14.41 -9.30
N GLY A 337 12.28 14.00 -8.82
CA GLY A 337 11.18 14.89 -8.44
C GLY A 337 11.57 15.81 -7.28
N LEU A 338 12.14 15.25 -6.21
CA LEU A 338 12.63 16.01 -5.05
C LEU A 338 13.64 17.09 -5.45
N LYS A 339 14.55 16.78 -6.39
CA LYS A 339 15.51 17.75 -6.95
C LYS A 339 14.82 18.81 -7.80
N LYS A 340 13.98 18.39 -8.76
CA LYS A 340 13.30 19.28 -9.72
C LYS A 340 12.40 20.30 -9.01
N PHE A 341 11.70 19.89 -7.96
CA PHE A 341 10.79 20.75 -7.22
C PHE A 341 11.42 21.40 -5.98
N HIS A 342 12.75 21.34 -5.85
CA HIS A 342 13.48 21.94 -4.73
C HIS A 342 12.89 21.56 -3.35
N ALA A 343 12.49 20.30 -3.18
CA ALA A 343 11.71 19.86 -2.01
C ALA A 343 12.45 20.10 -0.67
N VAL A 344 13.78 20.01 -0.66
CA VAL A 344 14.60 20.34 0.52
C VAL A 344 14.42 21.82 0.91
N ALA A 345 14.47 22.73 -0.05
CA ALA A 345 14.31 24.16 0.20
C ALA A 345 12.88 24.51 0.67
N GLU A 346 11.87 23.84 0.11
CA GLU A 346 10.49 24.00 0.60
C GLU A 346 10.32 23.50 2.04
N LYS A 347 10.97 22.39 2.42
CA LYS A 347 11.01 21.94 3.82
C LYS A 347 11.75 22.94 4.72
N GLU A 348 12.86 23.52 4.28
CA GLU A 348 13.59 24.53 5.04
C GLU A 348 12.73 25.78 5.29
N LYS A 349 11.94 26.22 4.29
CA LYS A 349 10.96 27.32 4.46
C LYS A 349 9.89 26.97 5.49
N TYR A 350 9.33 25.76 5.39
CA TYR A 350 8.34 25.27 6.36
C TYR A 350 8.92 25.20 7.79
N GLU A 351 10.14 24.73 7.94
CA GLU A 351 10.86 24.63 9.21
C GLU A 351 11.21 25.99 9.82
N ALA A 352 11.52 26.98 8.98
CA ALA A 352 11.74 28.36 9.41
C ALA A 352 10.45 28.97 9.98
N GLU A 353 9.32 28.78 9.30
CA GLU A 353 8.01 29.22 9.78
C GLU A 353 7.59 28.49 11.07
N PHE A 354 7.81 27.17 11.15
CA PHE A 354 7.60 26.37 12.35
C PHE A 354 8.40 26.94 13.55
N THR A 355 9.69 27.21 13.33
CA THR A 355 10.58 27.76 14.36
C THR A 355 10.16 29.16 14.79
N LYS A 356 9.73 30.00 13.84
CA LYS A 356 9.18 31.34 14.13
C LYS A 356 7.94 31.26 15.02
N ARG A 357 6.98 30.40 14.68
CA ARG A 357 5.74 30.20 15.46
C ARG A 357 6.02 29.69 16.86
N ILE A 358 6.93 28.73 16.99
CA ILE A 358 7.33 28.18 18.29
C ILE A 358 8.01 29.25 19.14
N ASN A 359 8.93 30.03 18.57
CA ASN A 359 9.65 31.06 19.32
C ASN A 359 8.76 32.22 19.78
N ALA A 360 7.65 32.47 19.08
CA ALA A 360 6.66 33.48 19.47
C ALA A 360 5.79 33.05 20.67
N ASN A 361 5.80 31.78 21.06
CA ASN A 361 5.00 31.25 22.16
C ASN A 361 5.90 30.56 23.20
N PRO A 362 6.06 31.13 24.42
CA PRO A 362 6.96 30.58 25.44
C PRO A 362 6.67 29.11 25.81
N GLN A 363 5.40 28.71 25.84
CA GLN A 363 4.99 27.34 26.15
C GLN A 363 5.39 26.37 25.04
N LEU A 364 5.13 26.72 23.78
CA LEU A 364 5.57 25.91 22.63
C LEU A 364 7.09 25.86 22.52
N LYS A 365 7.78 26.98 22.80
CA LYS A 365 9.24 27.04 22.81
C LYS A 365 9.85 26.09 23.84
N ALA A 366 9.30 26.09 25.06
CA ALA A 366 9.73 25.17 26.10
C ALA A 366 9.53 23.70 25.71
N GLN A 367 8.43 23.39 25.01
CA GLN A 367 8.09 22.02 24.65
C GLN A 367 8.79 21.50 23.38
N TYR A 368 8.95 22.33 22.35
CA TYR A 368 9.31 21.90 20.99
C TYR A 368 10.55 22.59 20.43
N GLY A 369 11.08 23.63 21.09
CA GLY A 369 12.15 24.47 20.54
C GLY A 369 13.47 23.75 20.23
N LYS A 370 13.68 22.55 20.79
CA LYS A 370 14.89 21.74 20.55
C LYS A 370 14.73 20.67 19.46
N ILE A 371 13.51 20.41 18.98
CA ILE A 371 13.23 19.27 18.08
C ILE A 371 14.04 19.34 16.79
N LEU A 372 14.01 20.46 16.06
CA LEU A 372 14.73 20.56 14.78
C LEU A 372 16.26 20.50 14.95
N PRO A 373 16.88 21.23 15.91
CA PRO A 373 18.31 21.09 16.18
C PRO A 373 18.73 19.66 16.54
N GLU A 374 17.98 18.98 17.42
CA GLU A 374 18.30 17.62 17.85
C GLU A 374 18.15 16.62 16.70
N LEU A 375 17.05 16.70 15.95
CA LEU A 375 16.85 15.84 14.79
C LEU A 375 17.92 16.07 13.71
N LYS A 376 18.33 17.32 13.44
CA LYS A 376 19.43 17.61 12.51
C LYS A 376 20.72 16.90 12.94
N LYS A 377 21.05 16.95 14.23
CA LYS A 377 22.21 16.25 14.79
C LYS A 377 22.09 14.73 14.61
N LEU A 378 20.94 14.14 14.98
CA LEU A 378 20.71 12.70 14.87
C LEU A 378 20.77 12.20 13.43
N TYR A 379 20.26 12.97 12.46
CA TYR A 379 20.37 12.61 11.05
C TYR A 379 21.81 12.62 10.54
N ALA A 380 22.64 13.57 11.00
CA ALA A 380 24.06 13.59 10.66
C ALA A 380 24.80 12.39 11.28
N GLU A 381 24.45 11.99 12.51
CA GLU A 381 25.09 10.84 13.19
C GLU A 381 24.71 9.48 12.58
N ILE A 382 23.50 9.35 12.05
CA ILE A 382 22.97 8.05 11.56
C ILE A 382 23.16 7.85 10.05
N GLU A 383 23.63 8.84 9.28
CA GLU A 383 23.63 8.78 7.81
C GLU A 383 24.42 7.59 7.27
N ASP A 384 25.67 7.42 7.69
CA ASP A 384 26.55 6.34 7.23
C ASP A 384 25.98 4.96 7.60
N TYR A 385 25.55 4.78 8.85
CA TYR A 385 24.87 3.57 9.29
C TYR A 385 23.60 3.30 8.49
N GLY A 386 22.89 4.37 8.14
CA GLY A 386 21.69 4.31 7.35
C GLY A 386 21.92 3.76 5.94
N VAL A 387 22.98 4.22 5.28
CA VAL A 387 23.40 3.73 3.96
C VAL A 387 23.83 2.26 4.06
N VAL A 388 24.63 1.90 5.06
CA VAL A 388 25.05 0.51 5.29
C VAL A 388 23.84 -0.40 5.51
N LEU A 389 22.85 0.03 6.29
CA LEU A 389 21.61 -0.72 6.51
C LEU A 389 20.79 -0.90 5.23
N ASP A 390 20.77 0.08 4.33
CA ASP A 390 20.10 -0.05 3.04
C ASP A 390 20.80 -1.06 2.13
N TYR A 391 22.13 -1.01 2.02
CA TYR A 391 22.89 -2.02 1.29
C TYR A 391 22.68 -3.41 1.87
N ASN A 392 22.79 -3.55 3.19
CA ASN A 392 22.59 -4.83 3.86
C ASN A 392 21.18 -5.39 3.63
N SER A 393 20.14 -4.57 3.77
CA SER A 393 18.77 -5.00 3.55
C SER A 393 18.49 -5.34 2.08
N GLU A 394 18.97 -4.53 1.13
CA GLU A 394 18.72 -4.77 -0.29
C GLU A 394 19.50 -5.99 -0.79
N ILE A 395 20.74 -6.21 -0.36
CA ILE A 395 21.54 -7.38 -0.75
C ILE A 395 20.99 -8.64 -0.06
N PHE A 396 21.02 -8.69 1.28
CA PHE A 396 20.85 -9.95 2.00
C PHE A 396 19.40 -10.35 2.25
N SER A 397 18.46 -9.40 2.21
CA SER A 397 17.05 -9.66 2.59
C SER A 397 16.04 -9.38 1.49
N ARG A 398 16.47 -8.99 0.28
CA ARG A 398 15.54 -8.60 -0.80
C ARG A 398 15.94 -9.13 -2.17
N ASN A 399 17.14 -8.83 -2.65
CA ASN A 399 17.51 -9.12 -4.04
C ASN A 399 18.21 -10.46 -4.23
N THR A 400 18.81 -11.02 -3.17
CA THR A 400 19.38 -12.38 -3.18
C THR A 400 18.50 -13.33 -2.36
N GLU A 401 17.98 -14.37 -3.02
CA GLU A 401 17.02 -15.32 -2.48
C GLU A 401 17.68 -16.27 -1.46
N MET A 402 18.89 -16.76 -1.74
CA MET A 402 19.61 -17.65 -0.82
C MET A 402 19.94 -16.97 0.51
N THR A 403 20.39 -15.72 0.48
CA THR A 403 20.71 -14.97 1.70
C THR A 403 19.45 -14.57 2.48
N LEU A 404 18.33 -14.37 1.79
CA LEU A 404 17.05 -14.16 2.44
C LEU A 404 16.64 -15.41 3.23
N ILE A 405 16.78 -16.61 2.66
CA ILE A 405 16.57 -17.88 3.38
C ILE A 405 17.48 -17.94 4.60
N ALA A 406 18.77 -17.67 4.44
CA ALA A 406 19.73 -17.69 5.54
C ALA A 406 19.35 -16.70 6.66
N THR A 407 18.89 -15.50 6.30
CA THR A 407 18.41 -14.49 7.24
C THR A 407 17.18 -14.97 8.01
N ILE A 408 16.23 -15.63 7.34
CA ILE A 408 15.03 -16.20 7.98
C ILE A 408 15.42 -17.30 8.97
N ILE A 409 16.35 -18.18 8.60
CA ILE A 409 16.83 -19.26 9.48
C ILE A 409 17.54 -18.69 10.71
N ALA A 410 18.42 -17.71 10.53
CA ALA A 410 19.10 -17.04 11.65
C ALA A 410 18.12 -16.34 12.59
N GLN A 411 17.04 -15.74 12.06
CA GLN A 411 15.98 -15.16 12.87
C GLN A 411 15.21 -16.21 13.67
N LEU A 412 14.97 -17.39 13.08
CA LEU A 412 14.33 -18.51 13.78
C LEU A 412 15.19 -19.05 14.92
N GLU A 413 16.50 -19.18 14.72
CA GLU A 413 17.45 -19.55 15.77
C GLU A 413 17.42 -18.55 16.92
N GLN A 414 17.50 -17.25 16.62
CA GLN A 414 17.41 -16.21 17.65
C GLN A 414 16.08 -16.20 18.40
N LEU A 415 14.98 -16.52 17.73
CA LEU A 415 13.67 -16.63 18.38
C LEU A 415 13.63 -17.83 19.34
N TYR A 416 14.22 -18.95 18.96
CA TYR A 416 14.35 -20.11 19.83
C TYR A 416 15.16 -19.76 21.08
N ASP A 417 16.33 -19.13 20.91
CA ASP A 417 17.22 -18.79 22.02
C ASP A 417 16.59 -17.77 22.99
N LYS A 418 15.87 -16.78 22.47
CA LYS A 418 15.33 -15.67 23.28
C LYS A 418 13.94 -15.95 23.85
N ALA A 419 13.10 -16.68 23.12
CA ALA A 419 11.67 -16.81 23.43
C ALA A 419 11.22 -18.28 23.58
N GLY A 420 12.13 -19.23 23.37
CA GLY A 420 11.90 -20.65 23.58
C GLY A 420 11.13 -21.33 22.44
N GLU A 421 11.00 -22.64 22.58
CA GLU A 421 10.45 -23.53 21.56
C GLU A 421 9.00 -23.19 21.16
N ALA A 422 8.17 -22.77 22.13
CA ALA A 422 6.76 -22.47 21.86
C ALA A 422 6.61 -21.32 20.86
N VAL A 423 7.38 -20.24 21.02
CA VAL A 423 7.38 -19.11 20.09
C VAL A 423 8.03 -19.50 18.77
N TYR A 424 9.15 -20.21 18.80
CA TYR A 424 9.78 -20.76 17.60
C TYR A 424 8.79 -21.55 16.72
N ASN A 425 8.03 -22.47 17.32
CA ASN A 425 7.07 -23.30 16.58
C ASN A 425 5.90 -22.50 15.98
N GLN A 426 5.52 -21.36 16.58
CA GLN A 426 4.52 -20.45 15.99
C GLN A 426 5.00 -19.83 14.68
N TYR A 427 6.29 -19.47 14.58
CA TYR A 427 6.86 -18.84 13.38
C TYR A 427 7.39 -19.85 12.36
N LYS A 428 7.85 -21.02 12.82
CA LYS A 428 8.43 -22.07 11.97
C LYS A 428 7.51 -22.46 10.81
N GLY A 429 6.23 -22.73 11.08
CA GLY A 429 5.27 -23.10 10.04
C GLY A 429 5.13 -22.03 8.96
N ARG A 430 4.94 -20.77 9.39
CA ARG A 430 4.84 -19.62 8.49
C ARG A 430 6.08 -19.44 7.60
N TYR A 431 7.27 -19.56 8.18
CA TYR A 431 8.50 -19.42 7.40
C TYR A 431 8.75 -20.62 6.49
N ALA A 432 8.41 -21.84 6.92
CA ALA A 432 8.50 -23.01 6.07
C ALA A 432 7.60 -22.87 4.83
N ASP A 433 6.37 -22.40 4.98
CA ASP A 433 5.45 -22.22 3.85
C ASP A 433 5.89 -21.06 2.93
N TYR A 434 6.42 -19.97 3.50
CA TYR A 434 7.03 -18.90 2.72
C TYR A 434 8.22 -19.41 1.88
N ILE A 435 9.12 -20.17 2.49
CA ILE A 435 10.29 -20.73 1.83
C ILE A 435 9.85 -21.71 0.72
N LYS A 436 8.90 -22.61 0.98
CA LYS A 436 8.36 -23.52 -0.05
C LYS A 436 7.81 -22.76 -1.26
N GLY A 437 7.06 -21.68 -1.03
CA GLY A 437 6.53 -20.83 -2.11
C GLY A 437 7.64 -20.21 -2.94
N MET A 438 8.70 -19.71 -2.28
CA MET A 438 9.86 -19.13 -2.97
C MET A 438 10.64 -20.18 -3.79
N TYR A 439 10.83 -21.39 -3.26
CA TYR A 439 11.55 -22.47 -3.94
C TYR A 439 10.88 -22.91 -5.26
N LYS A 440 9.56 -22.71 -5.42
CA LYS A 440 8.85 -22.99 -6.68
C LYS A 440 9.45 -22.24 -7.87
N ASP A 441 9.85 -20.99 -7.63
CA ASP A 441 10.33 -20.06 -8.67
C ASP A 441 11.82 -19.75 -8.55
N PHE A 442 12.54 -20.44 -7.65
CA PHE A 442 13.96 -20.25 -7.38
C PHE A 442 14.84 -20.96 -8.44
N ASP A 443 15.85 -20.25 -8.91
CA ASP A 443 16.90 -20.78 -9.78
C ASP A 443 18.28 -20.47 -9.15
N PRO A 444 19.03 -21.50 -8.70
CA PRO A 444 20.28 -21.30 -7.97
C PRO A 444 21.38 -20.67 -8.82
N GLU A 445 21.41 -20.92 -10.13
CA GLU A 445 22.44 -20.34 -11.01
C GLU A 445 22.18 -18.86 -11.24
N ILE A 446 20.91 -18.48 -11.40
CA ILE A 446 20.51 -17.07 -11.52
C ILE A 446 20.78 -16.33 -10.21
N ASP A 447 20.38 -16.89 -9.07
CA ASP A 447 20.60 -16.26 -7.76
C ASP A 447 22.09 -16.10 -7.44
N GLN A 448 22.93 -17.07 -7.83
CA GLN A 448 24.38 -16.97 -7.71
C GLN A 448 24.96 -15.82 -8.56
N GLU A 449 24.49 -15.63 -9.80
CA GLU A 449 24.93 -14.50 -10.66
C GLU A 449 24.39 -13.16 -10.14
N VAL A 450 23.24 -13.12 -9.45
CA VAL A 450 22.73 -11.91 -8.77
C VAL A 450 23.53 -11.58 -7.50
N PHE A 451 23.99 -12.61 -6.79
CA PHE A 451 24.79 -12.44 -5.56
C PHE A 451 26.24 -11.99 -5.82
N ALA A 452 26.86 -12.50 -6.89
CA ALA A 452 28.23 -12.17 -7.29
C ALA A 452 28.36 -10.73 -7.81
#